data_AF-A0A6M2DKT5-F1
#
_entry.id   AF-A0A6M2DKT5-F1
#
_cell.length_a   1.000
_cell.length_b   1.000
_cell.length_c   1.000
_cell.angle_alpha   90.00
_cell.angle_beta   90.00
_cell.angle_gamma   90.00
#
_symmetry.space_group_name_H-M   'P 1'
#
loop_
_entity.id
_entity.type
_entity.pdbx_description
1 polymer ?
#
loop_
_entity_poly.entity_id
_entity_poly.type
_entity_poly.pdbx_seq_one_letter_code
_entity_poly.pdbx_strand_id
1 'polypeptide(L)'
;VMSVNTDNLTHEELCELTTSTLSRILSTDSLMSDLPGDIHLEEIQAQIAAVKGQYLTVYVMRDDQEPLKIMIPECGSNVLDLKKAIKRHFELQQIRKKDKTKISWKYIWRTYHLQLENRDL
;
A
#
# COMPACT_ATOMS: atom_id res chain seq x y z
N VAL A 1 11.87 -19.43 -22.84
CA VAL A 1 12.05 -18.00 -22.53
C VAL A 1 11.74 -17.23 -23.80
N MET A 2 10.66 -16.47 -23.85
CA MET A 2 10.36 -15.61 -25.00
C MET A 2 11.34 -14.43 -24.97
N SER A 3 12.22 -14.32 -25.97
CA SER A 3 13.03 -13.12 -26.18
C SER A 3 12.11 -12.01 -26.69
N VAL A 4 11.59 -11.20 -25.77
CA VAL A 4 10.87 -9.98 -26.13
C VAL A 4 11.91 -8.94 -26.48
N ASN A 5 11.90 -8.47 -27.72
CA ASN A 5 12.80 -7.43 -28.18
C ASN A 5 12.34 -6.08 -27.59
N THR A 6 13.04 -5.58 -26.57
CA THR A 6 12.62 -4.42 -25.77
C THR A 6 12.92 -3.08 -26.43
N ASP A 7 13.74 -3.05 -27.47
CA ASP A 7 14.37 -1.82 -27.96
C ASP A 7 13.45 -0.90 -28.79
N ASN A 8 12.22 -1.36 -29.12
CA ASN A 8 11.24 -0.60 -29.91
C ASN A 8 9.86 -0.47 -29.25
N LEU A 9 9.73 -0.77 -27.95
CA LEU A 9 8.44 -0.68 -27.25
C LEU A 9 8.12 0.76 -26.86
N THR A 10 6.87 1.18 -27.08
CA THR A 10 6.33 2.39 -26.49
C THR A 10 6.20 2.25 -24.97
N HIS A 11 6.09 3.37 -24.25
CA HIS A 11 5.88 3.34 -22.80
C HIS A 11 4.63 2.55 -22.41
N GLU A 12 3.54 2.68 -23.18
CA GLU A 12 2.29 1.98 -22.92
C GLU A 12 2.43 0.46 -23.10
N GLU A 13 3.05 0.03 -24.19
CA GLU A 13 3.34 -1.40 -24.43
C GLU A 13 4.29 -1.98 -23.37
N LEU A 14 5.29 -1.21 -22.94
CA LEU A 14 6.20 -1.63 -21.87
C LEU A 14 5.44 -1.80 -20.54
N CYS A 15 4.57 -0.85 -20.18
CA CYS A 15 3.72 -0.94 -18.99
C CYS A 15 2.79 -2.16 -19.04
N GLU A 16 2.15 -2.40 -20.18
CA GLU A 16 1.25 -3.55 -20.37
C GLU A 16 2.01 -4.89 -20.29
N LEU A 17 3.16 -4.98 -20.96
CA LEU A 17 4.03 -6.15 -20.90
C LEU A 17 4.51 -6.44 -19.48
N THR A 18 4.92 -5.41 -18.74
CA THR A 18 5.40 -5.54 -17.37
C THR A 18 4.28 -6.00 -16.44
N THR A 19 3.11 -5.38 -16.56
CA THR A 19 1.93 -5.68 -15.71
C THR A 19 1.41 -7.09 -15.97
N SER A 20 1.31 -7.49 -17.24
CA SER A 20 0.87 -8.84 -17.62
C SER A 20 1.87 -9.92 -17.20
N THR A 21 3.18 -9.64 -17.31
CA THR A 21 4.23 -10.56 -16.88
C THR A 21 4.21 -10.73 -15.36
N LEU A 22 4.09 -9.65 -14.59
CA LEU A 22 3.96 -9.70 -13.13
C LEU A 22 2.71 -10.46 -12.70
N SER A 23 1.56 -10.16 -13.31
CA SER A 23 0.29 -10.84 -13.01
C SER A 23 0.39 -12.35 -13.28
N ARG A 24 1.08 -12.74 -14.35
CA ARG A 24 1.34 -14.15 -14.66
C ARG A 24 2.26 -14.80 -13.62
N ILE A 25 3.33 -14.14 -13.18
CA ILE A 25 4.23 -14.68 -12.15
C ILE A 25 3.46 -14.88 -10.84
N LEU A 26 2.72 -13.87 -10.38
CA LEU A 26 1.93 -13.94 -9.14
C LEU A 26 0.87 -15.05 -9.17
N SER A 27 0.29 -15.35 -10.34
CA SER A 27 -0.72 -16.40 -10.48
C SER A 27 -0.16 -17.81 -10.71
N THR A 28 1.10 -17.95 -11.14
CA THR A 28 1.70 -19.25 -11.48
C THR A 28 2.69 -19.76 -10.44
N ASP A 29 3.31 -18.87 -9.66
CA ASP A 29 4.23 -19.26 -8.60
C ASP A 29 3.46 -19.61 -7.32
N SER A 30 3.55 -20.86 -6.89
CA SER A 30 2.92 -21.34 -5.65
C SER A 30 3.33 -20.54 -4.41
N LEU A 31 4.57 -20.02 -4.38
CA LEU A 31 5.09 -19.25 -3.25
C LEU A 31 4.56 -17.81 -3.21
N MET A 32 3.99 -17.30 -4.30
CA MET A 32 3.50 -15.92 -4.42
C MET A 32 1.97 -15.86 -4.57
N SER A 33 1.29 -17.01 -4.49
CA SER A 33 -0.14 -17.17 -4.73
C SER A 33 -1.03 -16.47 -3.69
N ASP A 34 -0.46 -16.08 -2.55
CA ASP A 34 -1.11 -15.34 -1.47
C ASP A 34 -1.01 -13.81 -1.64
N LEU A 35 -0.22 -13.32 -2.60
CA LEU A 35 -0.06 -11.90 -2.84
C LEU A 35 -1.15 -11.37 -3.80
N PRO A 36 -1.89 -10.31 -3.43
CA PRO A 36 -2.85 -9.69 -4.33
C PRO A 36 -2.15 -9.07 -5.57
N GLY A 37 -2.81 -9.09 -6.72
CA GLY A 37 -2.24 -8.59 -7.98
C GLY A 37 -1.99 -7.07 -8.03
N ASP A 38 -2.58 -6.32 -7.10
CA ASP A 38 -2.42 -4.88 -6.93
C ASP A 38 -1.49 -4.53 -5.75
N ILE A 39 -0.64 -5.48 -5.34
CA ILE A 39 0.18 -5.32 -4.14
C ILE A 39 1.17 -4.17 -4.26
N HIS A 40 1.26 -3.35 -3.21
CA HIS A 40 2.26 -2.30 -3.10
C HIS A 40 3.47 -2.77 -2.29
N LEU A 41 4.65 -2.22 -2.61
CA LEU A 41 5.91 -2.57 -1.95
C LEU A 41 5.84 -2.43 -0.43
N GLU A 42 5.12 -1.43 0.08
CA GLU A 42 5.00 -1.20 1.51
C GLU A 42 4.08 -2.22 2.20
N GLU A 43 3.08 -2.76 1.49
CA GLU A 43 2.26 -3.89 1.99
C GLU A 43 3.12 -5.15 2.08
N ILE A 44 3.98 -5.40 1.09
CA ILE A 44 4.99 -6.48 1.13
C ILE A 44 5.94 -6.26 2.31
N GLN A 45 6.48 -5.06 2.48
CA GLN A 45 7.39 -4.74 3.58
C GLN A 45 6.71 -4.93 4.94
N ALA A 46 5.45 -4.50 5.08
CA ALA A 46 4.67 -4.70 6.30
C ALA A 46 4.39 -6.19 6.56
N GLN A 47 4.11 -6.99 5.53
CA GLN A 47 3.92 -8.44 5.64
C GLN A 47 5.22 -9.16 6.01
N ILE A 48 6.35 -8.80 5.38
CA ILE A 48 7.68 -9.32 5.75
C ILE A 48 8.00 -8.98 7.20
N ALA A 49 7.75 -7.74 7.62
CA ALA A 49 7.92 -7.31 9.00
C ALA A 49 7.02 -8.11 9.95
N ALA A 50 5.77 -8.40 9.54
CA ALA A 50 4.84 -9.21 10.30
C ALA A 50 5.31 -10.65 10.49
N VAL A 51 5.81 -11.29 9.43
CA VAL A 51 6.40 -12.64 9.49
C VAL A 51 7.63 -12.67 10.41
N LYS A 52 8.41 -11.58 10.43
CA LYS A 52 9.57 -11.42 11.34
C LYS A 52 9.19 -11.02 12.77
N GLY A 53 7.92 -10.75 13.05
CA GLY A 53 7.44 -10.25 14.35
C GLY A 53 7.87 -8.80 14.67
N GLN A 54 8.23 -8.01 13.66
CA GLN A 54 8.79 -6.65 13.79
C GLN A 54 7.82 -5.60 13.25
N TYR A 55 6.57 -5.63 13.69
CA TYR A 55 5.52 -4.76 13.18
C TYR A 55 4.61 -4.26 14.29
N LEU A 56 3.99 -3.11 14.04
CA LEU A 56 2.95 -2.54 14.87
C LEU A 56 1.65 -2.50 14.07
N THR A 57 0.56 -2.87 14.71
CA THR A 57 -0.78 -2.59 14.20
C THR A 57 -1.29 -1.33 14.88
N VAL A 58 -1.46 -0.27 14.10
CA VAL A 58 -2.04 0.99 14.54
C VAL A 58 -3.51 1.03 14.13
N TYR A 59 -4.39 1.24 15.09
CA TYR A 59 -5.81 1.48 14.83
C TYR A 59 -6.06 2.98 14.82
N VAL A 60 -6.40 3.51 13.64
CA VAL A 60 -6.71 4.94 13.47
C VAL A 60 -8.21 5.14 13.57
N MET A 61 -8.63 5.72 14.68
CA MET A 61 -10.02 6.11 14.93
C MET A 61 -10.35 7.34 14.09
N ARG A 62 -11.55 7.38 13.50
CA ARG A 62 -12.00 8.45 12.61
C ARG A 62 -13.45 8.80 12.94
N ASP A 63 -13.69 9.70 13.87
CA ASP A 63 -15.03 10.10 14.31
C ASP A 63 -15.99 8.89 14.40
N ASP A 64 -17.15 8.97 13.73
CA ASP A 64 -18.18 7.91 13.69
C ASP A 64 -17.93 6.84 12.60
N GLN A 65 -16.72 6.75 12.04
CA GLN A 65 -16.37 5.79 10.99
C GLN A 65 -15.66 4.56 11.55
N GLU A 66 -15.65 3.49 10.76
CA GLU A 66 -14.95 2.26 11.13
C GLU A 66 -13.44 2.52 11.34
N PRO A 67 -12.85 1.99 12.43
CA PRO A 67 -11.42 2.13 12.69
C PRO A 67 -10.57 1.61 11.54
N LEU A 68 -9.56 2.39 11.15
CA LEU A 68 -8.64 1.98 10.10
C LEU A 68 -7.52 1.14 10.71
N LYS A 69 -7.40 -0.12 10.31
CA LYS A 69 -6.30 -1.00 10.72
C LYS A 69 -5.09 -0.79 9.80
N ILE A 70 -4.04 -0.19 10.33
CA ILE A 70 -2.81 0.11 9.58
C ILE A 70 -1.65 -0.70 10.16
N MET A 71 -0.91 -1.41 9.30
CA MET A 71 0.29 -2.13 9.69
C MET A 71 1.53 -1.33 9.26
N ILE A 72 2.45 -1.14 10.18
CA ILE A 72 3.73 -0.47 9.93
C ILE A 72 4.88 -1.29 10.52
N PRO A 73 6.09 -1.27 9.94
CA PRO A 73 7.27 -1.83 10.58
C PRO A 73 7.52 -1.19 11.95
N GLU A 74 7.99 -1.94 12.93
CA GLU A 74 8.20 -1.43 14.29
C GLU A 74 9.46 -0.56 14.39
N CYS A 75 10.57 -1.04 13.82
CA CYS A 75 11.86 -0.37 13.94
C CYS A 75 11.97 0.82 12.96
N GLY A 76 12.26 2.01 13.50
CA GLY A 76 12.59 3.20 12.71
C GLY A 76 11.39 3.92 12.08
N SER A 77 10.17 3.44 12.28
CA SER A 77 8.95 4.12 11.80
C SER A 77 8.69 5.41 12.56
N ASN A 78 8.30 6.44 11.82
CA ASN A 78 7.91 7.74 12.37
C ASN A 78 6.47 8.10 11.95
N VAL A 79 5.98 9.25 12.42
CA VAL A 79 4.62 9.73 12.13
C VAL A 79 4.40 10.00 10.64
N LEU A 80 5.44 10.39 9.89
CA LEU A 80 5.35 10.55 8.44
C LEU A 80 5.09 9.20 7.76
N ASP A 81 5.72 8.12 8.22
CA ASP A 81 5.49 6.77 7.69
C ASP A 81 4.08 6.27 8.00
N LEU A 82 3.57 6.56 9.21
CA LEU A 82 2.17 6.31 9.55
C LEU A 82 1.21 7.09 8.63
N LYS A 83 1.44 8.39 8.42
CA LYS A 83 0.62 9.21 7.49
C LYS A 83 0.65 8.66 6.06
N LYS A 84 1.82 8.22 5.58
CA LYS A 84 1.95 7.57 4.26
C LYS A 84 1.21 6.23 4.23
N ALA A 85 1.29 5.41 5.28
CA ALA A 85 0.59 4.14 5.37
C ALA A 85 -0.93 4.32 5.37
N ILE A 86 -1.46 5.30 6.12
CA ILE A 86 -2.89 5.67 6.11
C ILE A 86 -3.32 6.08 4.69
N LYS A 87 -2.55 6.96 4.06
CA LYS A 87 -2.83 7.43 2.69
C LYS A 87 -2.93 6.26 1.71
N ARG A 88 -1.92 5.41 1.68
CA ARG A 88 -1.85 4.26 0.76
C ARG A 88 -2.98 3.27 0.99
N HIS A 89 -3.28 2.97 2.25
CA HIS A 89 -4.37 2.07 2.59
C HIS A 89 -5.71 2.55 2.00
N PHE A 90 -5.97 3.85 2.06
CA PHE A 90 -7.15 4.43 1.41
C PHE A 90 -7.10 4.36 -0.11
N GLU A 91 -5.97 4.71 -0.72
CA GLU A 91 -5.79 4.63 -2.19
C GLU A 91 -6.02 3.19 -2.69
N LEU A 92 -5.48 2.20 -1.99
CA LEU A 92 -5.71 0.77 -2.23
C LEU A 92 -7.18 0.39 -2.09
N GLN A 93 -7.82 0.79 -1.00
CA GLN A 93 -9.25 0.53 -0.81
C GLN A 93 -10.09 1.15 -1.94
N GLN A 94 -9.77 2.36 -2.40
CA GLN A 94 -10.46 3.02 -3.49
C GLN A 94 -10.30 2.27 -4.81
N ILE A 95 -9.06 1.86 -5.15
CA ILE A 95 -8.77 1.07 -6.35
C ILE A 95 -9.59 -0.23 -6.34
N ARG A 96 -9.56 -0.98 -5.22
CA ARG A 96 -10.28 -2.25 -5.07
C ARG A 96 -11.80 -2.09 -5.14
N LYS A 97 -12.33 -0.98 -4.58
CA LYS A 97 -13.76 -0.64 -4.63
C LYS A 97 -14.18 0.07 -5.93
N LYS A 98 -13.25 0.33 -6.86
CA LYS A 98 -13.46 1.16 -8.06
C LYS A 98 -14.02 2.56 -7.75
N ASP A 99 -13.73 3.07 -6.56
CA ASP A 99 -14.10 4.42 -6.14
C ASP A 99 -13.09 5.44 -6.70
N LYS A 100 -13.60 6.51 -7.30
CA LYS A 100 -12.81 7.59 -7.92
C LYS A 100 -12.78 8.86 -7.07
N THR A 101 -13.27 8.81 -5.83
CA THR A 101 -13.24 9.96 -4.92
C THR A 101 -11.80 10.44 -4.70
N LYS A 102 -11.54 11.72 -4.98
CA LYS A 102 -10.20 12.31 -4.80
C LYS A 102 -10.08 12.87 -3.39
N ILE A 103 -9.14 12.33 -2.61
CA ILE A 103 -8.82 12.83 -1.27
C ILE A 103 -7.63 13.78 -1.35
N SER A 104 -7.80 15.01 -0.87
CA SER A 104 -6.70 15.96 -0.72
C SER A 104 -5.93 15.68 0.57
N TRP A 105 -4.95 14.77 0.52
CA TRP A 105 -4.13 14.41 1.68
C TRP A 105 -3.37 15.61 2.28
N LYS A 106 -2.97 16.57 1.44
CA LYS A 106 -2.38 17.83 1.91
C LYS A 106 -3.34 18.62 2.78
N TYR A 107 -4.62 18.66 2.40
CA TYR A 107 -5.65 19.31 3.22
C TYR A 107 -5.88 18.52 4.52
N ILE A 108 -6.05 17.20 4.43
CA ILE A 108 -6.27 16.34 5.61
C ILE A 108 -5.17 16.54 6.66
N TRP A 109 -3.89 16.45 6.27
CA TRP A 109 -2.77 16.59 7.21
C TRP A 109 -2.53 18.02 7.71
N ARG A 110 -3.14 19.02 7.08
CA ARG A 110 -3.12 20.41 7.54
C ARG A 110 -4.27 20.71 8.49
N THR A 111 -5.41 20.05 8.33
CA THR A 111 -6.63 20.28 9.11
C THR A 111 -6.72 19.37 10.34
N TYR A 112 -6.21 18.13 10.25
CA TYR A 112 -6.34 17.12 11.30
C TYR A 112 -4.97 16.64 11.78
N HIS A 113 -4.88 16.40 13.09
CA HIS A 113 -3.71 15.87 13.76
C HIS A 113 -3.93 14.41 14.18
N LEU A 114 -2.89 13.60 14.15
CA LEU A 114 -2.92 12.27 14.75
C LEU A 114 -2.64 12.44 16.24
N GLN A 115 -3.49 11.87 17.08
CA GLN A 115 -3.39 11.99 18.53
C GLN A 115 -3.29 10.61 19.16
N LEU A 116 -2.43 10.50 20.17
CA LEU A 116 -2.31 9.35 21.05
C LEU A 116 -2.44 9.83 22.49
N GLU A 117 -3.45 9.36 23.23
CA GLU A 117 -3.67 9.74 24.64
C GLU A 117 -3.65 11.26 24.88
N ASN A 118 -4.35 12.03 24.02
CA ASN A 118 -4.40 13.50 24.05
C ASN A 118 -3.05 14.20 23.79
N ARG A 119 -2.06 13.50 23.24
CA ARG A 119 -0.81 14.08 22.74
C ARG A 119 -0.80 14.04 21.22
N ASP A 120 -0.53 15.19 20.60
CA ASP A 120 -0.28 15.27 19.17
C ASP A 120 1.01 14.52 18.84
N LEU A 121 0.94 13.68 17.80
CA LEU A 121 2.06 12.91 17.25
C LEU A 121 2.86 13.70 16.20
#